data_AF-A0A1M4UVB8-F1
#
_entry.id   AF-A0A1M4UVB8-F1
#
_cell.length_a   1.000
_cell.length_b   1.000
_cell.length_c   1.000
_cell.angle_alpha   90.00
_cell.angle_beta   90.00
_cell.angle_gamma   90.00
#
_symmetry.space_group_name_H-M   'P 1'
#
loop_
_entity.id
_entity.type
_entity.pdbx_description
1 polymer ?
#
loop_
_entity_poly.entity_id
_entity_poly.type
_entity_poly.pdbx_seq_one_letter_code
_entity_poly.pdbx_strand_id
1 'polypeptide(L)'
;MITRVQILNKALRLVLLALLCNSCYSQKKQAHAIDVNWIVDHYISYYEAKNTKFNSEEKYLLLGLSNKDETLKSVDVLDNCYTCPGIIEPTDTVVLYKKYKIVIRTDTKENKELLLKNFKSASTSTKFPVQPYQENAMYHYSRHWSFEYNKDLKIVFFCNSILEELQETKSMLKLPSTIEDCNPIRK
;
A
#
# COMPACT_ATOMS: atom_id res chain seq x y z
N MET A 1 44.51 -45.95 7.35
CA MET A 1 44.99 -44.54 7.34
C MET A 1 44.01 -43.72 6.51
N ILE A 2 43.02 -43.08 7.15
CA ILE A 2 42.11 -42.15 6.44
C ILE A 2 42.96 -40.92 6.14
N THR A 3 43.42 -40.80 4.90
CA THR A 3 44.29 -39.69 4.45
C THR A 3 43.61 -38.35 4.73
N ARG A 4 44.35 -37.37 5.26
CA ARG A 4 43.87 -36.02 5.61
C ARG A 4 43.00 -35.36 4.53
N VAL A 5 43.24 -35.70 3.27
CA VAL A 5 42.47 -35.28 2.08
C VAL A 5 41.00 -35.69 2.14
N GLN A 6 40.67 -36.89 2.65
CA GLN A 6 39.29 -37.37 2.75
C GLN A 6 38.51 -36.65 3.84
N ILE A 7 39.17 -36.23 4.92
CA ILE A 7 38.56 -35.44 6.00
C ILE A 7 38.29 -34.01 5.51
N LEU A 8 39.26 -33.42 4.79
CA LEU A 8 39.13 -32.08 4.23
C LEU A 8 37.99 -31.99 3.20
N ASN A 9 37.85 -33.00 2.32
CA ASN A 9 36.75 -33.07 1.36
C ASN A 9 35.37 -33.23 2.02
N LYS A 10 35.28 -33.95 3.14
CA LYS A 10 34.03 -34.07 3.90
C LYS A 10 33.66 -32.77 4.60
N ALA A 11 34.63 -32.08 5.21
CA ALA A 11 34.43 -30.78 5.85
C ALA A 11 34.01 -29.71 4.84
N LEU A 12 34.64 -29.66 3.66
CA LEU A 12 34.32 -28.70 2.61
C LEU A 12 32.88 -28.90 2.07
N ARG A 13 32.45 -30.16 1.89
CA ARG A 13 31.07 -30.49 1.49
C ARG A 13 30.04 -30.06 2.53
N LEU A 14 30.34 -30.25 3.82
CA LEU A 14 29.48 -29.82 4.92
C LEU A 14 29.34 -28.29 5.00
N VAL A 15 30.42 -27.54 4.76
CA VAL A 15 30.39 -26.07 4.72
C VAL A 15 29.60 -25.56 3.52
N LEU A 16 29.76 -26.17 2.34
CA LEU A 16 28.95 -25.83 1.15
C LEU A 16 27.46 -26.11 1.37
N LEU A 17 27.12 -27.24 2.00
CA LEU A 17 25.73 -27.53 2.39
C LEU A 17 25.18 -26.54 3.42
N ALA A 18 25.98 -26.16 4.43
CA ALA A 18 25.58 -25.15 5.40
C ALA A 18 25.37 -23.76 4.77
N LEU A 19 26.19 -23.37 3.79
CA LEU A 19 26.03 -22.12 3.05
C LEU A 19 24.76 -22.13 2.17
N LEU A 20 24.47 -23.25 1.49
CA LEU A 20 23.25 -23.41 0.69
C LEU A 20 21.97 -23.42 1.57
N CYS A 21 22.02 -24.07 2.74
CA CYS A 21 20.89 -24.05 3.68
C CYS A 21 20.67 -22.66 4.31
N ASN A 22 21.73 -21.90 4.57
CA ASN A 22 21.62 -20.54 5.11
C ASN A 22 21.13 -19.52 4.06
N SER A 23 21.42 -19.70 2.77
CA SER A 23 20.85 -18.84 1.72
C SER A 23 19.32 -18.96 1.59
N CYS A 24 18.75 -20.14 1.85
CA CYS A 24 17.28 -20.30 1.87
C CYS A 24 16.63 -19.77 3.16
N TYR A 25 17.32 -19.84 4.31
CA TYR A 25 16.78 -19.29 5.56
C TYR A 25 16.76 -17.76 5.56
N SER A 26 17.71 -17.11 4.87
CA SER A 26 17.74 -15.65 4.75
C SER A 26 16.63 -15.08 3.86
N GLN A 27 16.05 -15.87 2.94
CA GLN A 27 14.90 -15.45 2.12
C GLN A 27 13.57 -15.47 2.89
N LYS A 28 13.45 -16.23 3.99
CA LYS A 28 12.26 -16.24 4.86
C LYS A 28 12.19 -15.07 5.85
N LYS A 29 13.26 -14.28 5.97
CA LYS A 29 13.32 -13.05 6.77
C LYS A 29 13.09 -11.78 5.93
N GLN A 30 12.40 -11.91 4.78
CA GLN A 30 11.86 -10.74 4.12
C GLN A 30 10.72 -10.23 4.99
N ALA A 31 11.07 -9.31 5.90
CA ALA A 31 10.16 -8.62 6.79
C ALA A 31 8.91 -8.21 6.02
N HIS A 32 7.74 -8.61 6.54
CA HIS A 32 6.42 -8.26 6.06
C HIS A 32 6.42 -6.77 5.67
N ALA A 33 6.47 -6.45 4.38
CA ALA A 33 6.46 -5.07 3.92
C ALA A 33 5.04 -4.71 3.50
N ILE A 34 4.63 -3.47 3.74
CA ILE A 34 3.38 -2.94 3.19
C ILE A 34 3.51 -2.97 1.66
N ASP A 35 2.72 -3.81 0.99
CA ASP A 35 2.74 -3.90 -0.47
C ASP A 35 1.88 -2.79 -1.10
N VAL A 36 2.49 -1.61 -1.24
CA VAL A 36 1.83 -0.42 -1.77
C VAL A 36 1.37 -0.64 -3.22
N ASN A 37 2.19 -1.32 -4.04
CA ASN A 37 1.83 -1.66 -5.41
C ASN A 37 0.56 -2.50 -5.46
N TRP A 38 0.47 -3.52 -4.60
CA TRP A 38 -0.71 -4.38 -4.50
C TRP A 38 -1.96 -3.57 -4.14
N ILE A 39 -1.88 -2.68 -3.13
CA ILE A 39 -3.02 -1.82 -2.73
C ILE A 39 -3.50 -0.97 -3.91
N VAL A 40 -2.58 -0.24 -4.55
CA VAL A 40 -2.92 0.69 -5.64
C VAL A 40 -3.41 -0.07 -6.87
N ASP A 41 -2.79 -1.20 -7.21
CA ASP A 41 -3.18 -2.02 -8.37
C ASP A 41 -4.60 -2.55 -8.23
N HIS A 42 -4.96 -3.08 -7.06
CA HIS A 42 -6.29 -3.61 -6.83
C HIS A 42 -7.33 -2.50 -6.74
N TYR A 43 -6.97 -1.35 -6.15
CA TYR A 43 -7.85 -0.18 -6.12
C TYR A 43 -8.19 0.31 -7.54
N ILE A 44 -7.17 0.49 -8.40
CA ILE A 44 -7.37 0.90 -9.79
C ILE A 44 -8.21 -0.14 -10.53
N SER A 45 -7.81 -1.41 -10.47
CA SER A 45 -8.46 -2.49 -11.25
C SER A 45 -9.93 -2.65 -10.87
N TYR A 46 -10.26 -2.53 -9.58
CA TYR A 46 -11.64 -2.62 -9.11
C TYR A 46 -12.53 -1.51 -9.67
N TYR A 47 -12.07 -0.26 -9.57
CA TYR A 47 -12.89 0.87 -9.97
C TYR A 47 -12.91 1.13 -11.48
N GLU A 48 -11.84 0.80 -12.21
CA GLU A 48 -11.85 0.80 -13.68
C GLU A 48 -12.88 -0.21 -14.22
N ALA A 49 -12.98 -1.40 -13.61
CA ALA A 49 -13.93 -2.43 -14.04
C ALA A 49 -15.39 -2.03 -13.80
N LYS A 50 -15.67 -1.22 -12.78
CA LYS A 50 -17.03 -0.83 -12.39
C LYS A 50 -17.52 0.49 -12.98
N ASN A 51 -16.61 1.41 -13.30
CA ASN A 51 -16.98 2.76 -13.66
C ASN A 51 -16.07 3.30 -14.76
N THR A 52 -16.65 3.52 -15.94
CA THR A 52 -15.93 4.06 -17.11
C THR A 52 -15.36 5.47 -16.89
N LYS A 53 -15.87 6.22 -15.89
CA LYS A 53 -15.34 7.53 -15.50
C LYS A 53 -14.19 7.44 -14.49
N PHE A 54 -13.85 6.25 -14.01
CA PHE A 54 -12.62 6.04 -13.26
C PHE A 54 -11.50 5.74 -14.26
N ASN A 55 -10.72 6.76 -14.61
CA ASN A 55 -9.56 6.65 -15.49
C ASN A 55 -8.51 7.71 -15.12
N SER A 56 -7.28 7.58 -15.60
CA SER A 56 -6.17 8.48 -15.24
C SER A 56 -6.27 9.91 -15.78
N GLU A 57 -7.16 10.16 -16.74
CA GLU A 57 -7.37 11.50 -17.33
C GLU A 57 -8.34 12.32 -16.47
N GLU A 58 -9.35 11.67 -15.90
CA GLU A 58 -10.37 12.29 -15.05
C GLU A 58 -9.99 12.27 -13.56
N LYS A 59 -9.23 11.25 -13.14
CA LYS A 59 -8.95 10.96 -11.73
C LYS A 59 -7.46 10.95 -11.41
N TYR A 60 -7.14 11.47 -10.23
CA TYR A 60 -5.88 11.23 -9.54
C TYR A 60 -6.14 10.47 -8.25
N LEU A 61 -5.10 9.84 -7.70
CA LEU A 61 -5.21 9.12 -6.43
C LEU A 61 -4.53 9.91 -5.31
N LEU A 62 -5.03 9.75 -4.11
CA LEU A 62 -4.38 10.13 -2.86
C LEU A 62 -4.02 8.83 -2.15
N LEU A 63 -2.76 8.75 -1.73
CA LEU A 63 -2.24 7.61 -1.02
C LEU A 63 -1.56 8.10 0.25
N GLY A 64 -1.97 7.55 1.39
CA GLY A 64 -1.46 7.97 2.68
C GLY A 64 -1.02 6.83 3.56
N LEU A 65 -0.16 7.18 4.51
CA LEU A 65 0.28 6.34 5.60
C LEU A 65 0.36 7.18 6.87
N SER A 66 -0.35 6.74 7.90
CA SER A 66 -0.39 7.39 9.21
C SER A 66 -0.20 6.37 10.33
N ASN A 67 0.27 6.84 11.48
CA ASN A 67 0.24 6.09 12.73
C ASN A 67 -1.10 6.36 13.41
N LYS A 68 -1.94 5.33 13.57
CA LYS A 68 -3.20 5.44 14.29
C LYS A 68 -2.94 5.45 15.80
N ASP A 69 -1.98 4.63 16.23
CA ASP A 69 -1.39 4.60 17.56
C ASP A 69 0.06 4.07 17.47
N GLU A 70 0.71 3.80 18.60
CA GLU A 70 2.09 3.27 18.65
C GLU A 70 2.25 1.90 17.98
N THR A 71 1.17 1.16 17.79
CA THR A 71 1.16 -0.24 17.35
C THR A 71 0.48 -0.46 16.00
N LEU A 72 -0.33 0.50 15.55
CA LEU A 72 -1.11 0.42 14.32
C LEU A 72 -0.73 1.50 13.31
N LYS A 73 -0.51 1.06 12.08
CA LYS A 73 -0.34 1.92 10.91
C LYS A 73 -1.56 1.82 9.99
N SER A 74 -2.08 2.94 9.51
CA SER A 74 -3.16 2.99 8.51
C SER A 74 -2.60 3.37 7.15
N VAL A 75 -2.88 2.56 6.13
CA VAL A 75 -2.65 2.90 4.73
C VAL A 75 -3.98 3.20 4.08
N ASP A 76 -4.08 4.36 3.46
CA ASP A 76 -5.32 4.87 2.89
C ASP A 76 -5.12 5.17 1.41
N VAL A 77 -6.01 4.66 0.55
CA VAL A 77 -6.04 4.98 -0.88
C VAL A 77 -7.42 5.48 -1.27
N LEU A 78 -7.47 6.61 -1.96
CA LEU A 78 -8.73 7.20 -2.42
C LEU A 78 -8.57 7.93 -3.75
N ASP A 79 -9.67 8.08 -4.49
CA ASP A 79 -9.70 8.80 -5.77
C ASP A 79 -10.26 10.20 -5.63
N ASN A 80 -9.73 11.13 -6.41
CA ASN A 80 -10.29 12.46 -6.54
C ASN A 80 -10.24 12.90 -8.01
N CYS A 81 -11.06 13.87 -8.41
CA CYS A 81 -11.11 14.34 -9.78
C CYS A 81 -10.28 15.62 -9.97
N TYR A 82 -9.61 15.78 -11.10
CA TYR A 82 -8.79 16.97 -11.36
C TYR A 82 -9.60 18.26 -11.39
N THR A 83 -10.90 18.17 -11.70
CA THR A 83 -11.85 19.29 -11.72
C THR A 83 -12.56 19.48 -10.39
N CYS A 84 -12.34 18.61 -9.40
CA CYS A 84 -12.96 18.69 -8.09
C CYS A 84 -12.19 19.69 -7.23
N PRO A 85 -12.87 20.41 -6.33
CA PRO A 85 -12.18 21.12 -5.27
C PRO A 85 -11.38 20.17 -4.39
N GLY A 86 -10.17 20.59 -4.05
CA GLY A 86 -9.25 19.83 -3.24
C GLY A 86 -8.12 20.72 -2.75
N ILE A 87 -7.25 20.13 -1.96
CA ILE A 87 -6.02 20.78 -1.53
C ILE A 87 -4.91 19.86 -2.03
N ILE A 88 -3.90 20.41 -2.70
CA ILE A 88 -2.59 19.78 -2.89
C ILE A 88 -1.59 20.73 -2.27
N GLU A 89 -0.98 20.31 -1.16
CA GLU A 89 -0.09 21.16 -0.40
C GLU A 89 1.26 21.32 -1.11
N PRO A 90 1.96 22.46 -0.89
CA PRO A 90 3.32 22.64 -1.39
C PRO A 90 4.33 21.58 -0.89
N THR A 91 4.03 20.90 0.21
CA THR A 91 4.82 19.81 0.83
C THR A 91 4.51 18.41 0.27
N ASP A 92 3.35 18.25 -0.39
CA ASP A 92 2.93 16.96 -0.96
C ASP A 92 3.94 16.47 -2.00
N THR A 93 4.16 15.15 -2.04
CA THR A 93 4.91 14.53 -3.13
C THR A 93 3.93 13.94 -4.13
N VAL A 94 4.18 14.15 -5.43
CA VAL A 94 3.38 13.55 -6.49
C VAL A 94 4.24 12.55 -7.23
N VAL A 95 3.72 11.34 -7.40
CA VAL A 95 4.33 10.28 -8.21
C VAL A 95 3.41 9.91 -9.36
N LEU A 96 3.97 9.35 -10.42
CA LEU A 96 3.25 8.75 -11.54
C LEU A 96 3.35 7.23 -11.43
N TYR A 97 2.22 6.55 -11.47
CA TYR A 97 2.15 5.09 -11.45
C TYR A 97 0.98 4.62 -12.33
N LYS A 98 1.27 3.75 -13.32
CA LYS A 98 0.29 3.27 -14.30
C LYS A 98 -0.59 4.38 -14.91
N LYS A 99 0.03 5.50 -15.31
CA LYS A 99 -0.61 6.73 -15.83
C LYS A 99 -1.37 7.58 -14.80
N TYR A 100 -1.70 7.04 -13.62
CA TYR A 100 -2.30 7.82 -12.55
C TYR A 100 -1.26 8.69 -11.86
N LYS A 101 -1.57 9.98 -11.69
CA LYS A 101 -0.87 10.81 -10.71
C LYS A 101 -1.37 10.44 -9.32
N ILE A 102 -0.44 10.23 -8.39
CA ILE A 102 -0.73 9.83 -7.03
C ILE A 102 -0.07 10.83 -6.09
N VAL A 103 -0.88 11.48 -5.28
CA VAL A 103 -0.44 12.44 -4.26
C VAL A 103 -0.19 11.67 -2.96
N ILE A 104 1.03 11.76 -2.45
CA ILE A 104 1.48 11.09 -1.24
C ILE A 104 1.31 12.03 -0.03
N ARG A 105 0.49 11.60 0.94
CA ARG A 105 0.23 12.34 2.19
C ARG A 105 0.46 11.49 3.42
N THR A 106 1.36 11.91 4.28
CA THR A 106 1.69 11.19 5.51
C THR A 106 1.78 12.16 6.68
N ASP A 107 1.55 11.64 7.88
CA ASP A 107 1.65 12.39 9.14
C ASP A 107 3.11 12.76 9.51
N THR A 108 4.06 11.94 9.05
CA THR A 108 5.48 12.02 9.41
C THR A 108 6.37 11.80 8.20
N LYS A 109 7.61 12.27 8.27
CA LYS A 109 8.62 12.08 7.22
C LYS A 109 9.01 10.60 7.09
N GLU A 110 9.08 9.89 8.21
CA GLU A 110 9.40 8.47 8.28
C GLU A 110 8.34 7.63 7.56
N ASN A 111 7.05 7.94 7.75
CA ASN A 111 5.98 7.28 7.01
C ASN A 111 6.03 7.61 5.51
N LYS A 112 6.40 8.84 5.13
CA LYS A 112 6.62 9.20 3.72
C LYS A 112 7.70 8.34 3.09
N GLU A 113 8.85 8.23 3.75
CA GLU A 113 9.99 7.43 3.28
C GLU A 113 9.64 5.94 3.21
N LEU A 114 8.95 5.41 4.22
CA LEU A 114 8.52 4.02 4.24
C LEU A 114 7.57 3.71 3.08
N LEU A 115 6.59 4.58 2.84
CA LEU A 115 5.63 4.39 1.76
C LEU A 115 6.31 4.46 0.39
N LEU A 116 7.14 5.49 0.15
CA LEU A 116 7.86 5.64 -1.11
C LEU A 116 8.84 4.49 -1.37
N LYS A 117 9.53 3.99 -0.33
CA LYS A 117 10.43 2.83 -0.44
C LYS A 117 9.71 1.57 -0.89
N ASN A 118 8.46 1.39 -0.46
CA ASN A 118 7.65 0.23 -0.82
C ASN A 118 6.81 0.42 -2.08
N PHE A 119 6.73 1.65 -2.61
CA PHE A 119 6.01 1.93 -3.85
C PHE A 119 6.93 1.78 -5.07
N LYS A 120 7.13 0.54 -5.50
CA LYS A 120 8.02 0.19 -6.61
C LYS A 120 7.47 0.70 -7.94
N SER A 121 8.38 1.03 -8.86
CA SER A 121 8.04 1.46 -10.23
C SER A 121 7.23 2.76 -10.34
N ALA A 122 7.02 3.47 -9.23
CA ALA A 122 6.51 4.83 -9.25
C ALA A 122 7.67 5.79 -9.60
N SER A 123 7.41 6.76 -10.47
CA SER A 123 8.37 7.82 -10.79
C SER A 123 7.91 9.14 -10.20
N THR A 124 8.83 10.05 -9.88
CA THR A 124 8.45 11.42 -9.49
C THR A 124 7.65 12.08 -10.63
N SER A 125 6.62 12.84 -10.26
CA SER A 125 5.79 13.60 -11.19
C SER A 125 5.72 15.05 -10.74
N THR A 126 5.40 15.93 -11.68
CA THR A 126 5.09 17.32 -11.38
C THR A 126 3.75 17.43 -10.66
N LYS A 127 3.65 18.44 -9.81
CA LYS A 127 2.39 18.87 -9.22
C LYS A 127 1.45 19.39 -10.30
N PHE A 128 0.18 19.40 -9.98
CA PHE A 128 -0.87 19.89 -10.85
C PHE A 128 -1.84 20.75 -10.03
N PRO A 129 -2.48 21.74 -10.66
CA PRO A 129 -3.49 22.53 -9.99
C PRO A 129 -4.75 21.69 -9.77
N VAL A 130 -5.44 21.94 -8.66
CA VAL A 130 -6.81 21.51 -8.39
C VAL A 130 -7.63 22.73 -8.05
N GLN A 131 -8.95 22.64 -8.16
CA GLN A 131 -9.80 23.73 -7.71
C GLN A 131 -9.61 23.91 -6.19
N PRO A 132 -9.59 25.16 -5.66
CA PRO A 132 -9.45 25.37 -4.22
C PRO A 132 -10.64 24.79 -3.46
N TYR A 133 -10.38 24.15 -2.33
CA TYR A 133 -11.43 23.74 -1.40
C TYR A 133 -12.27 24.94 -0.95
N GLN A 134 -13.59 24.76 -0.89
CA GLN A 134 -14.57 25.77 -0.50
C GLN A 134 -15.27 25.31 0.77
N GLU A 135 -15.10 26.05 1.87
CA GLU A 135 -15.64 25.67 3.20
C GLU A 135 -17.15 25.43 3.21
N ASN A 136 -17.90 26.10 2.33
CA ASN A 136 -19.36 26.05 2.27
C ASN A 136 -19.92 25.09 1.20
N ALA A 137 -19.07 24.30 0.54
CA ALA A 137 -19.51 23.33 -0.46
C ALA A 137 -19.71 21.94 0.18
N MET A 138 -20.78 21.25 -0.22
CA MET A 138 -20.95 19.84 0.11
C MET A 138 -20.12 18.99 -0.85
N TYR A 139 -19.16 18.24 -0.30
CA TYR A 139 -18.36 17.30 -1.05
C TYR A 139 -18.89 15.89 -0.88
N HIS A 140 -19.13 15.20 -2.00
CA HIS A 140 -19.25 13.75 -1.96
C HIS A 140 -17.88 13.19 -1.64
N TYR A 141 -17.73 12.59 -0.45
CA TYR A 141 -16.48 11.97 -0.04
C TYR A 141 -16.04 10.95 -1.10
N SER A 142 -14.76 11.04 -1.44
CA SER A 142 -14.07 10.11 -2.32
C SER A 142 -14.25 8.66 -1.88
N ARG A 143 -14.36 7.75 -2.86
CA ARG A 143 -14.25 6.31 -2.58
C ARG A 143 -12.90 6.07 -1.94
N HIS A 144 -12.87 5.39 -0.81
CA HIS A 144 -11.69 5.30 0.03
C HIS A 144 -11.58 3.91 0.59
N TRP A 145 -10.39 3.32 0.45
CA TRP A 145 -10.03 2.10 1.15
C TRP A 145 -9.00 2.40 2.22
N SER A 146 -9.19 1.79 3.37
CA SER A 146 -8.29 1.88 4.52
C SER A 146 -7.84 0.48 4.93
N PHE A 147 -6.54 0.33 5.16
CA PHE A 147 -5.92 -0.91 5.63
C PHE A 147 -5.14 -0.61 6.90
N GLU A 148 -5.45 -1.30 8.00
CA GLU A 148 -4.66 -1.17 9.22
C GLU A 148 -3.72 -2.36 9.37
N TYR A 149 -2.48 -2.05 9.70
CA TYR A 149 -1.38 -2.99 9.88
C TYR A 149 -0.94 -2.97 11.33
N ASN A 150 -0.77 -4.16 11.92
CA ASN A 150 -0.15 -4.29 13.23
C ASN A 150 1.38 -4.08 13.17
N LYS A 151 2.04 -4.16 14.33
CA LYS A 151 3.50 -4.07 14.46
C LYS A 151 4.30 -5.08 13.61
N ASP A 152 3.69 -6.22 13.26
CA ASP A 152 4.30 -7.24 12.40
C ASP A 152 3.97 -7.01 10.92
N LEU A 153 3.36 -5.86 10.60
CA LEU A 153 2.92 -5.44 9.27
C LEU A 153 1.95 -6.46 8.62
N LYS A 154 1.13 -7.10 9.45
CA LYS A 154 -0.02 -7.89 8.99
C LYS A 154 -1.26 -7.00 9.00
N ILE A 155 -2.06 -7.09 7.93
CA ILE A 155 -3.38 -6.48 7.88
C ILE A 155 -4.20 -7.07 9.04
N VAL A 156 -4.82 -6.19 9.82
CA VAL A 156 -5.73 -6.57 10.92
C VAL A 156 -7.14 -5.99 10.71
N PHE A 157 -7.25 -4.92 9.92
CA PHE A 157 -8.50 -4.27 9.59
C PHE A 157 -8.51 -3.81 8.14
N PHE A 158 -9.67 -3.88 7.50
CA PHE A 158 -9.93 -3.31 6.19
C PHE A 158 -11.27 -2.59 6.14
N CYS A 159 -11.30 -1.44 5.47
CA CYS A 159 -12.53 -0.74 5.18
C CYS A 159 -12.60 -0.31 3.72
N ASN A 160 -13.81 -0.40 3.16
CA ASN A 160 -14.24 0.36 1.99
C ASN A 160 -15.33 1.33 2.45
N SER A 161 -15.18 2.62 2.14
CA SER A 161 -16.14 3.66 2.53
C SER A 161 -17.55 3.44 1.94
N ILE A 162 -17.67 2.64 0.88
CA ILE A 162 -18.96 2.16 0.35
C ILE A 162 -19.23 0.77 0.94
N LEU A 163 -20.13 0.70 1.92
CA LEU A 163 -20.40 -0.52 2.70
C LEU A 163 -20.96 -1.66 1.84
N GLU A 164 -21.77 -1.35 0.83
CA GLU A 164 -22.31 -2.32 -0.12
C GLU A 164 -21.21 -3.00 -0.95
N GLU A 165 -20.06 -2.34 -1.12
CA GLU A 165 -18.91 -2.84 -1.86
C GLU A 165 -17.92 -3.63 -0.96
N LEU A 166 -18.02 -3.53 0.37
CA LEU A 166 -17.00 -4.04 1.30
C LEU A 166 -16.74 -5.54 1.16
N GLN A 167 -17.80 -6.36 1.09
CA GLN A 167 -17.63 -7.81 1.01
C GLN A 167 -17.08 -8.25 -0.36
N GLU A 168 -17.49 -7.56 -1.41
CA GLU A 168 -16.98 -7.80 -2.76
C GLU A 168 -15.49 -7.44 -2.85
N THR A 169 -15.08 -6.29 -2.32
CA THR A 169 -13.67 -5.88 -2.32
C THR A 169 -12.83 -6.81 -1.47
N LYS A 170 -13.27 -7.21 -0.26
CA LYS A 170 -12.54 -8.20 0.57
C LYS A 170 -12.31 -9.52 -0.15
N SER A 171 -13.35 -10.03 -0.82
CA SER A 171 -13.28 -11.27 -1.59
C SER A 171 -12.26 -11.15 -2.73
N MET A 172 -12.30 -10.05 -3.49
CA MET A 172 -11.37 -9.79 -4.58
C MET A 172 -9.92 -9.63 -4.09
N LEU A 173 -9.72 -8.95 -2.96
CA LEU A 173 -8.43 -8.82 -2.28
C LEU A 173 -7.97 -10.12 -1.60
N LYS A 174 -8.81 -11.15 -1.55
CA LYS A 174 -8.56 -12.43 -0.86
C LYS A 174 -8.16 -12.23 0.61
N LEU A 175 -8.77 -11.24 1.28
CA LEU A 175 -8.51 -10.99 2.69
C LEU A 175 -9.16 -12.09 3.55
N PRO A 176 -8.45 -12.63 4.55
CA PRO A 176 -9.02 -13.61 5.47
C PRO A 176 -10.27 -13.08 6.19
N SER A 177 -11.20 -13.97 6.53
CA SER A 177 -12.39 -13.62 7.31
C SER A 177 -12.08 -13.14 8.74
N THR A 178 -10.84 -13.35 9.21
CA THR A 178 -10.36 -12.86 10.50
C THR A 178 -9.99 -11.38 10.52
N ILE A 179 -9.93 -10.73 9.35
CA ILE A 179 -9.67 -9.29 9.24
C ILE A 179 -10.92 -8.53 9.67
N GLU A 180 -10.77 -7.61 10.61
CA GLU A 180 -11.84 -6.74 11.09
C GLU A 180 -12.30 -5.77 10.00
N ASP A 181 -13.58 -5.39 10.07
CA ASP A 181 -14.27 -4.58 9.07
C ASP A 181 -14.74 -3.27 9.66
N CYS A 182 -14.82 -2.22 8.82
CA CYS A 182 -15.56 -1.04 9.23
C CYS A 182 -17.03 -1.39 9.47
N ASN A 183 -17.51 -1.01 10.64
CA ASN A 183 -18.84 -1.35 11.09
C ASN A 183 -19.87 -0.47 10.35
N PRO A 184 -20.92 -1.03 9.72
CA PRO A 184 -21.96 -0.27 9.02
C PRO A 184 -22.78 0.68 9.92
N ILE A 185 -22.58 0.68 11.24
CA ILE A 185 -23.44 1.38 12.22
C ILE A 185 -22.62 2.22 13.23
N ARG A 186 -21.59 2.95 12.81
CA ARG A 186 -21.08 4.08 13.63
C ARG A 186 -21.55 5.39 13.03
N LYS A 187 -22.76 5.78 13.42
CA LYS A 187 -23.24 7.17 13.43
C LYS A 187 -22.59 7.91 14.60
#